data_AF-A0A1L6MYG4-F1
#
_entry.id   AF-A0A1L6MYG4-F1
#
_cell.length_a   1.000
_cell.length_b   1.000
_cell.length_c   1.000
_cell.angle_alpha   90.00
_cell.angle_beta   90.00
_cell.angle_gamma   90.00
#
_symmetry.space_group_name_H-M   'P 1'
#
loop_
_entity.id
_entity.type
_entity.pdbx_description
1 polymer ?
#
loop_
_entity_poly.entity_id
_entity_poly.type
_entity_poly.pdbx_seq_one_letter_code
_entity_poly.pdbx_strand_id
1 'polypeptide(L)'
;MIMLGFAAAGCGGGSQVKKPAEVPSVPSSLADKSGSALGQAPQSTPPVVEAPPPPKPSIEQMALETQKRKIKAFIEHQPEKIASYFTGDALVQAPGIPEIRGRNALVEALQDAFSIVDDVQVANWRIYQKEDVAVIEWVLNGMFKGEFQGLLGMNKPIGVHGVSVVYYAPDGLIREEQVYFDRSTIASQVGVLNREPLAVPALPTAQELYLSKNPNEEEKNAGIIENAYNALLGRHIDQFFDMMSDDVEDINYGYSINIKGRAENKNAYQLSFQVFPDFKVEQHRIMASQDFVITRYHATGTQKAPFHSLPVPKKPTLVEWEGINIFQMKDGRIIRRWAYMDAYPFYKAAGLVKPTTSEVLPLIVKPEFLKPEHASRLSDNNKRKPAATPKAKETKK
;
A
#
# COMPACT_ATOMS: atom_id res chain seq x y z
N MET A 1 31.32 -18.20 20.68
CA MET A 1 31.09 -18.49 22.11
C MET A 1 29.83 -17.72 22.47
N ILE A 2 28.61 -18.25 22.51
CA ILE A 2 27.99 -19.49 23.02
C ILE A 2 26.78 -19.78 22.07
N MET A 3 26.72 -20.83 21.24
CA MET A 3 26.22 -22.21 21.43
C MET A 3 24.86 -22.37 22.14
N LEU A 4 23.83 -22.81 21.39
CA LEU A 4 22.72 -23.75 21.70
C LEU A 4 21.62 -23.56 20.64
N GLY A 5 21.20 -24.47 19.75
CA GLY A 5 21.39 -25.92 19.62
C GLY A 5 20.20 -26.69 20.21
N PHE A 6 19.28 -27.20 19.37
CA PHE A 6 18.44 -28.43 19.49
C PHE A 6 17.46 -28.44 18.28
N ALA A 7 17.66 -29.22 17.21
CA ALA A 7 17.59 -30.67 17.00
C ALA A 7 16.16 -31.24 16.89
N ALA A 8 15.94 -31.95 15.77
CA ALA A 8 14.75 -32.73 15.44
C ALA A 8 14.94 -34.22 15.78
N ALA A 9 13.84 -34.89 16.15
CA ALA A 9 13.51 -36.31 16.02
C ALA A 9 12.01 -36.43 16.39
N GLY A 10 11.12 -37.24 15.84
CA GLY A 10 11.26 -38.48 15.08
C GLY A 10 10.44 -39.60 15.76
N CYS A 11 9.25 -39.89 15.20
CA CYS A 11 8.44 -41.12 15.27
C CYS A 11 7.85 -41.68 16.59
N GLY A 12 6.56 -42.04 16.49
CA GLY A 12 6.07 -43.36 16.94
C GLY A 12 4.77 -43.38 17.75
N GLY A 13 3.72 -44.05 17.23
CA GLY A 13 2.62 -44.56 18.06
C GLY A 13 1.23 -44.47 17.43
N GLY A 14 0.87 -45.48 16.61
CA GLY A 14 -0.47 -45.60 16.05
C GLY A 14 -1.51 -46.13 17.04
N SER A 15 -2.79 -45.97 16.69
CA SER A 15 -3.86 -46.93 16.97
C SER A 15 -5.06 -46.62 16.08
N GLN A 16 -5.38 -47.58 15.22
CA GLN A 16 -6.64 -47.65 14.49
C GLN A 16 -7.81 -47.87 15.46
N VAL A 17 -8.94 -47.21 15.22
CA VAL A 17 -10.23 -47.63 15.77
C VAL A 17 -11.17 -47.93 14.61
N LYS A 18 -11.72 -49.15 14.69
CA LYS A 18 -12.50 -49.88 13.70
C LYS A 18 -13.91 -49.33 13.51
N LYS A 19 -14.39 -49.45 12.28
CA LYS A 19 -15.77 -49.36 11.82
C LYS A 19 -16.60 -50.51 12.44
N PRO A 20 -17.83 -50.28 12.97
CA PRO A 20 -18.72 -51.38 13.31
C PRO A 20 -19.34 -52.00 12.05
N ALA A 21 -19.40 -53.33 12.07
CA ALA A 21 -19.86 -54.20 11.00
C ALA A 21 -21.40 -54.35 10.98
N GLU A 22 -21.90 -54.70 9.79
CA GLU A 22 -23.25 -55.17 9.50
C GLU A 22 -23.63 -56.39 10.35
N VAL A 23 -24.91 -56.45 10.72
CA VAL A 23 -25.55 -57.63 11.32
C VAL A 23 -26.31 -58.40 10.23
N PRO A 24 -26.21 -59.74 10.15
CA PRO A 24 -26.81 -60.54 9.09
C PRO A 24 -28.30 -60.83 9.30
N SER A 25 -29.00 -61.00 8.19
CA SER A 25 -30.39 -61.45 8.04
C SER A 25 -30.56 -62.96 8.25
N VAL A 26 -31.74 -63.39 8.74
CA VAL A 26 -32.26 -64.77 8.68
C VAL A 26 -33.79 -64.73 8.47
N PRO A 27 -34.41 -65.69 7.73
CA PRO A 27 -35.56 -65.44 6.85
C PRO A 27 -36.86 -66.19 7.23
N SER A 28 -37.84 -66.11 6.32
CA SER A 28 -39.06 -66.94 6.16
C SER A 28 -40.31 -66.35 6.83
N SER A 29 -41.51 -66.33 6.22
CA SER A 29 -42.12 -67.34 5.36
C SER A 29 -43.21 -66.81 4.40
N LEU A 30 -43.60 -67.71 3.49
CA LEU A 30 -44.49 -67.66 2.35
C LEU A 30 -45.97 -67.28 2.60
N ALA A 31 -46.54 -66.73 1.51
CA ALA A 31 -47.90 -66.87 0.96
C ALA A 31 -49.10 -66.19 1.69
N ASP A 32 -49.79 -65.28 0.99
CA ASP A 32 -51.00 -65.66 0.25
C ASP A 32 -51.48 -64.59 -0.75
N LYS A 33 -52.21 -65.06 -1.77
CA LYS A 33 -52.69 -64.31 -2.93
C LYS A 33 -53.99 -63.53 -2.66
N SER A 34 -54.23 -62.57 -3.55
CA SER A 34 -55.52 -61.99 -3.98
C SER A 34 -55.99 -60.71 -3.28
N GLY A 35 -56.33 -59.70 -4.08
CA GLY A 35 -57.19 -58.59 -3.63
C GLY A 35 -56.87 -57.21 -4.19
N SER A 36 -57.52 -56.88 -5.31
CA SER A 36 -58.03 -55.55 -5.66
C SER A 36 -57.05 -54.41 -5.98
N ALA A 37 -57.13 -53.96 -7.24
CA ALA A 37 -56.60 -52.70 -7.71
C ALA A 37 -57.38 -51.52 -7.10
N LEU A 38 -56.68 -50.69 -6.32
CA LEU A 38 -57.06 -49.32 -6.05
C LEU A 38 -55.85 -48.44 -6.42
N GLY A 39 -56.07 -47.51 -7.35
CA GLY A 39 -55.03 -46.63 -7.88
C GLY A 39 -54.35 -45.85 -6.76
N GLN A 40 -53.02 -45.92 -6.71
CA GLN A 40 -52.22 -45.01 -5.90
C GLN A 40 -52.26 -43.64 -6.59
N ALA A 41 -52.81 -42.65 -5.88
CA ALA A 41 -52.60 -41.25 -6.25
C ALA A 41 -51.09 -40.95 -6.26
N PRO A 42 -50.58 -40.16 -7.22
CA PRO A 42 -49.17 -39.82 -7.26
C PRO A 42 -48.78 -39.13 -5.95
N GLN A 43 -47.84 -39.72 -5.22
CA GLN A 43 -47.24 -39.09 -4.06
C GLN A 43 -46.52 -37.83 -4.53
N SER A 44 -47.05 -36.66 -4.15
CA SER A 44 -46.33 -35.40 -4.30
C SER A 44 -45.07 -35.46 -3.47
N THR A 45 -43.91 -35.46 -4.11
CA THR A 45 -42.63 -35.22 -3.45
C THR A 45 -42.74 -33.90 -2.67
N PRO A 46 -42.43 -33.87 -1.37
CA PRO A 46 -42.33 -32.61 -0.64
C PRO A 46 -41.35 -31.69 -1.39
N PRO A 47 -41.64 -30.39 -1.53
CA PRO A 47 -40.69 -29.47 -2.13
C PRO A 47 -39.38 -29.57 -1.36
N VAL A 48 -38.29 -29.83 -2.08
CA VAL A 48 -36.93 -29.70 -1.53
C VAL A 48 -36.82 -28.24 -1.12
N VAL A 49 -36.88 -27.98 0.20
CA VAL A 49 -36.57 -26.66 0.74
C VAL A 49 -35.07 -26.49 0.50
N GLU A 50 -34.74 -25.81 -0.59
CA GLU A 50 -33.37 -25.46 -0.93
C GLU A 50 -32.80 -24.71 0.27
N ALA A 51 -31.71 -25.24 0.85
CA ALA A 51 -31.08 -24.63 2.00
C ALA A 51 -30.76 -23.17 1.65
N PRO A 52 -30.99 -22.20 2.58
CA PRO A 52 -30.69 -20.80 2.30
C PRO A 52 -29.25 -20.69 1.81
N PRO A 53 -29.00 -19.90 0.74
CA PRO A 53 -27.64 -19.74 0.24
C PRO A 53 -26.73 -19.28 1.39
N PRO A 54 -25.47 -19.78 1.43
CA PRO A 54 -24.55 -19.40 2.50
C PRO A 54 -24.43 -17.88 2.60
N PRO A 55 -24.35 -17.33 3.83
CA PRO A 55 -24.27 -15.89 4.02
C PRO A 55 -23.09 -15.32 3.22
N LYS A 56 -23.33 -14.21 2.53
CA LYS A 56 -22.26 -13.51 1.81
C LYS A 56 -21.16 -13.12 2.80
N PRO A 57 -19.87 -13.26 2.44
CA PRO A 57 -18.78 -12.79 3.27
C PRO A 57 -18.96 -11.30 3.60
N SER A 58 -18.53 -10.90 4.80
CA SER A 58 -18.46 -9.49 5.19
C SER A 58 -17.53 -8.70 4.28
N ILE A 59 -17.70 -7.38 4.20
CA ILE A 59 -16.81 -6.52 3.43
C ILE A 59 -15.36 -6.65 3.91
N GLU A 60 -15.16 -6.82 5.22
CA GLU A 60 -13.83 -6.98 5.81
C GLU A 60 -13.15 -8.26 5.31
N GLN A 61 -13.88 -9.39 5.31
CA GLN A 61 -13.40 -10.67 4.80
C GLN A 61 -13.09 -10.61 3.31
N MET A 62 -13.96 -9.97 2.51
CA MET A 62 -13.72 -9.80 1.08
C MET A 62 -12.48 -8.94 0.83
N ALA A 63 -12.34 -7.82 1.54
CA ALA A 63 -11.20 -6.92 1.43
C ALA A 63 -9.86 -7.59 1.78
N LEU A 64 -9.80 -8.43 2.83
CA LEU A 64 -8.61 -9.21 3.16
C LEU A 64 -8.24 -10.21 2.06
N GLU A 65 -9.24 -10.93 1.55
CA GLU A 65 -9.03 -11.89 0.46
C GLU A 65 -8.58 -11.18 -0.83
N THR A 66 -9.18 -10.03 -1.14
CA THR A 66 -8.76 -9.15 -2.25
C THR A 66 -7.29 -8.76 -2.10
N GLN A 67 -6.84 -8.30 -0.93
CA GLN A 67 -5.44 -7.91 -0.71
C GLN A 67 -4.47 -9.06 -0.81
N LYS A 68 -4.80 -10.20 -0.19
CA LYS A 68 -3.99 -11.42 -0.27
C LYS A 68 -3.76 -11.84 -1.73
N ARG A 69 -4.83 -11.82 -2.53
CA ARG A 69 -4.75 -12.18 -3.96
C ARG A 69 -4.04 -11.11 -4.79
N LYS A 70 -4.26 -9.82 -4.51
CA LYS A 70 -3.57 -8.70 -5.16
C LYS A 70 -2.06 -8.79 -4.99
N ILE A 71 -1.59 -9.01 -3.76
CA ILE A 71 -0.16 -9.14 -3.45
C ILE A 71 0.44 -10.37 -4.14
N LYS A 72 -0.26 -11.52 -4.14
CA LYS A 72 0.19 -12.69 -4.89
C LYS A 72 0.34 -12.38 -6.39
N ALA A 73 -0.65 -11.73 -7.00
CA ALA A 73 -0.60 -11.34 -8.41
C ALA A 73 0.51 -10.32 -8.70
N PHE A 74 0.82 -9.42 -7.75
CA PHE A 74 1.94 -8.48 -7.84
C PHE A 74 3.29 -9.20 -7.88
N ILE A 75 3.53 -10.11 -6.93
CA ILE A 75 4.78 -10.90 -6.85
C ILE A 75 4.95 -11.79 -8.10
N GLU A 76 3.83 -12.23 -8.70
CA GLU A 76 3.83 -13.02 -9.94
C GLU A 76 3.85 -12.15 -11.22
N HIS A 77 3.99 -10.83 -11.09
CA HIS A 77 4.03 -9.86 -12.20
C HIS A 77 2.84 -9.96 -13.17
N GLN A 78 1.61 -10.04 -12.65
CA GLN A 78 0.38 -10.17 -13.44
C GLN A 78 -0.45 -8.87 -13.44
N PRO A 79 -0.13 -7.86 -14.27
CA PRO A 79 -0.75 -6.54 -14.20
C PRO A 79 -2.26 -6.55 -14.45
N GLU A 80 -2.74 -7.35 -15.41
CA GLU A 80 -4.19 -7.49 -15.68
C GLU A 80 -4.92 -8.15 -14.51
N LYS A 81 -4.25 -9.10 -13.83
CA LYS A 81 -4.81 -9.77 -12.66
C LYS A 81 -4.90 -8.81 -11.47
N ILE A 82 -3.87 -8.00 -11.24
CA ILE A 82 -3.88 -6.95 -10.21
C ILE A 82 -5.03 -5.98 -10.49
N ALA A 83 -5.15 -5.46 -11.71
CA ALA A 83 -6.20 -4.52 -12.09
C ALA A 83 -7.62 -5.11 -11.98
N SER A 84 -7.78 -6.43 -12.08
CA SER A 84 -9.07 -7.10 -11.88
C SER A 84 -9.64 -6.97 -10.46
N TYR A 85 -8.79 -6.65 -9.47
CA TYR A 85 -9.17 -6.42 -8.08
C TYR A 85 -9.63 -4.98 -7.79
N PHE A 86 -9.63 -4.11 -8.79
CA PHE A 86 -10.09 -2.72 -8.70
C PHE A 86 -11.44 -2.55 -9.37
N THR A 87 -12.25 -1.55 -9.01
CA THR A 87 -13.44 -1.17 -9.79
C THR A 87 -13.01 -0.65 -11.18
N GLY A 88 -13.96 -0.56 -12.11
CA GLY A 88 -13.65 -0.12 -13.49
C GLY A 88 -13.09 1.30 -13.58
N ASP A 89 -13.51 2.16 -12.66
CA ASP A 89 -13.21 3.59 -12.55
C ASP A 89 -12.26 3.93 -11.39
N ALA A 90 -11.64 2.91 -10.79
CA ALA A 90 -10.87 3.06 -9.57
C ALA A 90 -9.76 4.11 -9.68
N LEU A 91 -9.47 4.76 -8.55
CA LEU A 91 -8.46 5.81 -8.45
C LEU A 91 -7.23 5.29 -7.68
N VAL A 92 -6.04 5.45 -8.24
CA VAL A 92 -4.78 5.23 -7.52
C VAL A 92 -3.98 6.52 -7.53
N GLN A 93 -3.55 6.98 -6.35
CA GLN A 93 -2.87 8.26 -6.17
C GLN A 93 -1.72 8.12 -5.18
N ALA A 94 -0.66 8.88 -5.41
CA ALA A 94 0.47 9.02 -4.48
C ALA A 94 1.03 10.44 -4.56
N PRO A 95 1.49 11.04 -3.45
CA PRO A 95 2.04 12.40 -3.47
C PRO A 95 3.16 12.57 -4.49
N GLY A 96 3.02 13.55 -5.39
CA GLY A 96 3.99 13.85 -6.43
C GLY A 96 4.07 12.83 -7.57
N ILE A 97 3.11 11.91 -7.68
CA ILE A 97 2.91 10.99 -8.81
C ILE A 97 1.60 11.35 -9.52
N PRO A 98 1.55 11.37 -10.87
CA PRO A 98 0.30 11.54 -11.60
C PRO A 98 -0.76 10.51 -11.18
N GLU A 99 -2.01 10.94 -11.07
CA GLU A 99 -3.10 10.03 -10.73
C GLU A 99 -3.34 8.98 -11.83
N ILE A 100 -3.73 7.78 -11.41
CA ILE A 100 -4.11 6.69 -12.30
C ILE A 100 -5.61 6.46 -12.12
N ARG A 101 -6.37 6.53 -13.22
CA ARG A 101 -7.82 6.32 -13.21
C ARG A 101 -8.23 5.18 -14.12
N GLY A 102 -8.89 4.18 -13.53
CA GLY A 102 -9.42 3.01 -14.20
C GLY A 102 -8.41 1.91 -14.48
N ARG A 103 -8.92 0.72 -14.77
CA ARG A 103 -8.13 -0.51 -14.88
C ARG A 103 -7.07 -0.47 -15.98
N ASN A 104 -7.37 0.13 -17.14
CA ASN A 104 -6.43 0.15 -18.27
C ASN A 104 -5.18 0.97 -17.94
N ALA A 105 -5.36 2.18 -17.40
CA ALA A 105 -4.25 3.03 -16.97
C ALA A 105 -3.43 2.35 -15.85
N LEU A 106 -4.09 1.61 -14.96
CA LEU A 106 -3.41 0.84 -13.93
C LEU A 106 -2.56 -0.31 -14.51
N VAL A 107 -3.06 -1.02 -15.52
CA VAL A 107 -2.30 -2.07 -16.22
C VAL A 107 -1.04 -1.48 -16.86
N GLU A 108 -1.17 -0.36 -17.58
CA GLU A 108 -0.03 0.34 -18.20
C GLU A 108 1.00 0.75 -17.16
N ALA A 109 0.58 1.39 -16.07
CA ALA A 109 1.47 1.81 -14.99
C ALA A 109 2.19 0.63 -14.31
N LEU A 110 1.52 -0.50 -14.13
CA LEU A 110 2.12 -1.72 -13.57
C LEU A 110 3.12 -2.36 -14.53
N GLN A 111 2.80 -2.39 -15.82
CA GLN A 111 3.72 -2.87 -16.86
C GLN A 111 4.99 -2.01 -16.91
N ASP A 112 4.85 -0.68 -16.86
CA ASP A 112 5.97 0.24 -16.78
C ASP A 112 6.83 -0.03 -15.53
N ALA A 113 6.20 -0.15 -14.36
CA ALA A 113 6.89 -0.44 -13.10
C ALA A 113 7.68 -1.77 -13.15
N PHE A 114 7.06 -2.84 -13.67
CA PHE A 114 7.72 -4.15 -13.82
C PHE A 114 8.83 -4.15 -14.88
N SER A 115 8.78 -3.23 -15.86
CA SER A 115 9.85 -3.11 -16.86
C SER A 115 11.11 -2.45 -16.30
N ILE A 116 10.99 -1.61 -15.28
CA ILE A 116 12.10 -0.81 -14.73
C ILE A 116 12.70 -1.37 -13.44
N VAL A 117 11.98 -2.24 -12.72
CA VAL A 117 12.48 -2.93 -11.51
C VAL A 117 12.42 -4.44 -11.71
N ASP A 118 13.59 -5.07 -11.81
CA ASP A 118 13.70 -6.54 -11.83
C ASP A 118 13.49 -7.12 -10.43
N ASP A 119 12.99 -8.35 -10.38
CA ASP A 119 12.76 -9.12 -9.15
C ASP A 119 12.00 -8.32 -8.08
N VAL A 120 11.05 -7.47 -8.50
CA VAL A 120 10.28 -6.66 -7.55
C VAL A 120 9.45 -7.57 -6.64
N GLN A 121 9.64 -7.40 -5.34
CA GLN A 121 8.89 -8.10 -4.31
C GLN A 121 8.17 -7.09 -3.45
N VAL A 122 7.02 -7.51 -2.90
CA VAL A 122 6.27 -6.72 -1.92
C VAL A 122 5.74 -7.65 -0.84
N ALA A 123 5.77 -7.20 0.39
CA ALA A 123 5.12 -7.90 1.49
C ALA A 123 4.44 -6.90 2.43
N ASN A 124 3.17 -7.18 2.73
CA ASN A 124 2.43 -6.46 3.76
C ASN A 124 2.86 -6.99 5.14
N TRP A 125 2.89 -6.12 6.15
CA TRP A 125 3.08 -6.54 7.53
C TRP A 125 1.91 -6.17 8.42
N ARG A 126 1.64 -4.89 8.67
CA ARG A 126 0.55 -4.43 9.52
C ARG A 126 -0.63 -3.98 8.68
N ILE A 127 -1.79 -4.57 8.96
CA ILE A 127 -3.06 -4.28 8.31
C ILE A 127 -4.03 -3.82 9.38
N TYR A 128 -4.50 -2.59 9.27
CA TYR A 128 -5.55 -2.03 10.11
C TYR A 128 -6.82 -1.97 9.28
N GLN A 129 -7.95 -2.45 9.81
CA GLN A 129 -9.16 -2.50 9.02
C GLN A 129 -10.42 -2.22 9.85
N LYS A 130 -11.31 -1.43 9.25
CA LYS A 130 -12.63 -1.09 9.78
C LYS A 130 -13.56 -0.82 8.62
N GLU A 131 -14.70 -1.53 8.58
CA GLU A 131 -15.71 -1.35 7.54
C GLU A 131 -15.12 -1.52 6.12
N ASP A 132 -15.35 -0.55 5.23
CA ASP A 132 -14.88 -0.55 3.84
C ASP A 132 -13.47 0.05 3.66
N VAL A 133 -12.70 0.25 4.74
CA VAL A 133 -11.36 0.86 4.69
C VAL A 133 -10.32 -0.06 5.30
N ALA A 134 -9.19 -0.21 4.61
CA ALA A 134 -7.98 -0.80 5.17
C ALA A 134 -6.79 0.15 5.02
N VAL A 135 -5.96 0.23 6.06
CA VAL A 135 -4.64 0.85 5.99
C VAL A 135 -3.61 -0.27 6.08
N ILE A 136 -2.74 -0.34 5.08
CA ILE A 136 -1.84 -1.46 4.86
C ILE A 136 -0.43 -0.91 4.78
N GLU A 137 0.38 -1.24 5.76
CA GLU A 137 1.81 -1.00 5.67
C GLU A 137 2.50 -2.14 4.91
N TRP A 138 3.45 -1.79 4.06
CA TRP A 138 4.15 -2.73 3.21
C TRP A 138 5.63 -2.36 3.03
N VAL A 139 6.43 -3.36 2.65
CA VAL A 139 7.81 -3.18 2.18
C VAL A 139 7.89 -3.66 0.74
N LEU A 140 8.49 -2.84 -0.12
CA LEU A 140 8.86 -3.20 -1.48
C LEU A 140 10.37 -3.24 -1.59
N ASN A 141 10.91 -4.21 -2.32
CA ASN A 141 12.31 -4.20 -2.75
C ASN A 141 12.47 -4.81 -4.15
N GLY A 142 13.63 -4.58 -4.77
CA GLY A 142 13.94 -5.09 -6.11
C GLY A 142 15.21 -4.47 -6.69
N MET A 143 15.54 -4.84 -7.92
CA MET A 143 16.69 -4.35 -8.67
C MET A 143 16.26 -3.26 -9.64
N PHE A 144 16.51 -2.00 -9.29
CA PHE A 144 16.10 -0.86 -10.12
C PHE A 144 17.10 -0.66 -11.27
N LYS A 145 16.63 -0.81 -12.52
CA LYS A 145 17.46 -0.65 -13.72
C LYS A 145 17.05 0.51 -14.62
N GLY A 146 15.76 0.87 -14.60
CA GLY A 146 15.20 1.87 -15.49
C GLY A 146 15.25 3.29 -14.95
N GLU A 147 14.31 4.10 -15.39
CA GLU A 147 14.10 5.46 -14.93
C GLU A 147 12.69 5.61 -14.36
N PHE A 148 12.56 6.36 -13.27
CA PHE A 148 11.27 6.72 -12.68
C PHE A 148 11.32 8.16 -12.20
N GLN A 149 10.66 9.07 -12.91
CA GLN A 149 10.53 10.49 -12.55
C GLN A 149 11.88 11.18 -12.26
N GLY A 150 12.88 10.96 -13.11
CA GLY A 150 14.22 11.50 -12.90
C GLY A 150 15.04 10.76 -11.84
N LEU A 151 14.61 9.57 -11.39
CA LEU A 151 15.47 8.65 -10.64
C LEU A 151 15.98 7.57 -11.58
N LEU A 152 17.31 7.40 -11.66
CA LEU A 152 17.95 6.39 -12.51
C LEU A 152 18.40 5.20 -11.66
N GLY A 153 17.90 4.01 -11.99
CA GLY A 153 18.14 2.78 -11.25
C GLY A 153 19.58 2.26 -11.31
N MET A 154 20.24 2.40 -12.47
CA MET A 154 21.65 1.98 -12.64
C MET A 154 21.96 0.55 -12.13
N ASN A 155 21.00 -0.38 -12.23
CA ASN A 155 21.07 -1.75 -11.72
C ASN A 155 21.39 -1.85 -10.22
N LYS A 156 20.85 -0.94 -9.41
CA LYS A 156 21.06 -0.94 -7.96
C LYS A 156 19.89 -1.56 -7.20
N PRO A 157 20.16 -2.27 -6.09
CA PRO A 157 19.09 -2.72 -5.22
C PRO A 157 18.42 -1.52 -4.57
N ILE A 158 17.09 -1.52 -4.57
CA ILE A 158 16.27 -0.54 -3.86
C ILE A 158 15.30 -1.24 -2.93
N GLY A 159 14.82 -0.50 -1.93
CA GLY A 159 13.65 -0.88 -1.18
C GLY A 159 13.14 0.25 -0.30
N VAL A 160 11.85 0.21 -0.01
CA VAL A 160 11.15 1.30 0.66
C VAL A 160 10.02 0.74 1.53
N HIS A 161 9.81 1.38 2.67
CA HIS A 161 8.60 1.21 3.46
C HIS A 161 7.51 2.13 2.91
N GLY A 162 6.30 1.61 2.74
CA GLY A 162 5.16 2.41 2.33
C GLY A 162 3.87 2.03 3.05
N VAL A 163 2.85 2.83 2.81
CA VAL A 163 1.50 2.63 3.34
C VAL A 163 0.49 2.88 2.23
N SER A 164 -0.48 1.97 2.11
CA SER A 164 -1.67 2.19 1.29
C SER A 164 -2.89 2.41 2.19
N VAL A 165 -3.67 3.45 1.90
CA VAL A 165 -5.06 3.59 2.37
C VAL A 165 -5.95 3.08 1.25
N VAL A 166 -6.66 2.00 1.50
CA VAL A 166 -7.47 1.30 0.50
C VAL A 166 -8.93 1.39 0.89
N TYR A 167 -9.72 1.93 -0.03
CA TYR A 167 -11.17 1.98 0.08
C TYR A 167 -11.80 0.93 -0.84
N TYR A 168 -12.76 0.19 -0.30
CA TYR A 168 -13.42 -0.91 -1.00
C TYR A 168 -14.85 -0.54 -1.40
N ALA A 169 -15.31 -1.11 -2.50
CA ALA A 169 -16.71 -1.12 -2.89
C ALA A 169 -17.44 -2.29 -2.17
N PRO A 170 -18.78 -2.29 -2.08
CA PRO A 170 -19.54 -3.33 -1.38
C PRO A 170 -19.33 -4.77 -1.88
N ASP A 171 -18.76 -4.94 -3.08
CA ASP A 171 -18.40 -6.24 -3.67
C ASP A 171 -16.96 -6.68 -3.34
N GLY A 172 -16.22 -5.90 -2.54
CA GLY A 172 -14.85 -6.18 -2.13
C GLY A 172 -13.78 -5.76 -3.15
N LEU A 173 -14.15 -5.10 -4.26
CA LEU A 173 -13.20 -4.50 -5.18
C LEU A 173 -12.65 -3.17 -4.64
N ILE A 174 -11.42 -2.84 -5.01
CA ILE A 174 -10.77 -1.58 -4.61
C ILE A 174 -11.31 -0.45 -5.49
N ARG A 175 -11.97 0.54 -4.89
CA ARG A 175 -12.43 1.75 -5.61
C ARG A 175 -11.41 2.88 -5.55
N GLU A 176 -10.58 2.92 -4.51
CA GLU A 176 -9.55 3.93 -4.33
C GLU A 176 -8.37 3.39 -3.52
N GLU A 177 -7.15 3.69 -3.94
CA GLU A 177 -5.93 3.39 -3.21
C GLU A 177 -5.02 4.63 -3.18
N GLN A 178 -4.78 5.15 -1.97
CA GLN A 178 -3.85 6.25 -1.73
C GLN A 178 -2.55 5.67 -1.18
N VAL A 179 -1.42 5.97 -1.83
CA VAL A 179 -0.14 5.34 -1.56
C VAL A 179 0.87 6.38 -1.06
N TYR A 180 1.52 6.08 0.06
CA TYR A 180 2.53 6.92 0.70
C TYR A 180 3.85 6.16 0.80
N PHE A 181 4.90 6.67 0.18
CA PHE A 181 6.26 6.14 0.27
C PHE A 181 7.27 7.26 0.03
N ASP A 182 8.50 7.08 0.50
CA ASP A 182 9.54 8.11 0.38
C ASP A 182 10.44 7.89 -0.83
N ARG A 183 10.33 8.76 -1.85
CA ARG A 183 11.22 8.72 -3.02
C ARG A 183 12.65 9.13 -2.66
N SER A 184 12.86 9.86 -1.57
CA SER A 184 14.21 10.23 -1.11
C SER A 184 15.02 9.01 -0.69
N THR A 185 14.37 7.99 -0.14
CA THR A 185 14.96 6.69 0.18
C THR A 185 15.52 6.02 -1.07
N ILE A 186 14.70 5.89 -2.12
CA ILE A 186 15.14 5.35 -3.41
C ILE A 186 16.28 6.18 -4.00
N ALA A 187 16.14 7.51 -4.02
CA ALA A 187 17.15 8.43 -4.53
C ALA A 187 18.51 8.27 -3.82
N SER A 188 18.51 8.01 -2.51
CA SER A 188 19.72 7.72 -1.75
C SER A 188 20.35 6.37 -2.07
N GLN A 189 19.54 5.32 -2.20
CA GLN A 189 20.00 3.97 -2.56
C GLN A 189 20.66 3.95 -3.94
N VAL A 190 20.11 4.69 -4.91
CA VAL A 190 20.72 4.79 -6.24
C VAL A 190 21.89 5.78 -6.32
N GLY A 191 22.14 6.57 -5.28
CA GLY A 191 23.27 7.51 -5.18
C GLY A 191 23.10 8.82 -5.95
N VAL A 192 21.86 9.17 -6.32
CA VAL A 192 21.53 10.48 -6.91
C VAL A 192 21.28 11.54 -5.84
N LEU A 193 20.98 11.13 -4.60
CA LEU A 193 20.89 12.04 -3.47
C LEU A 193 22.26 12.21 -2.78
N ASN A 194 22.66 13.44 -2.47
CA ASN A 194 23.91 13.73 -1.76
C ASN A 194 23.81 13.43 -0.25
N ARG A 195 23.68 12.16 0.10
CA ARG A 195 23.75 11.62 1.46
C ARG A 195 24.21 10.15 1.43
N GLU A 196 24.55 9.60 2.59
CA GLU A 196 24.80 8.16 2.71
C GLU A 196 23.56 7.35 2.28
N PRO A 197 23.73 6.31 1.44
CA PRO A 197 22.64 5.44 1.03
C PRO A 197 21.97 4.76 2.23
N LEU A 198 20.64 4.82 2.30
CA LEU A 198 19.90 4.04 3.28
C LEU A 198 19.93 2.55 2.92
N ALA A 199 19.91 1.70 3.94
CA ALA A 199 19.83 0.26 3.75
C ALA A 199 18.54 -0.13 3.01
N VAL A 200 18.61 -1.20 2.21
CA VAL A 200 17.43 -1.81 1.60
C VAL A 200 16.69 -2.61 2.69
N PRO A 201 15.44 -2.26 3.02
CA PRO A 201 14.68 -2.97 4.05
C PRO A 201 14.40 -4.42 3.64
N ALA A 202 14.48 -5.32 4.63
CA ALA A 202 14.08 -6.71 4.45
C ALA A 202 12.55 -6.82 4.36
N LEU A 203 12.07 -7.82 3.61
CA LEU A 203 10.64 -8.11 3.57
C LEU A 203 10.17 -8.66 4.92
N PRO A 204 9.03 -8.20 5.45
CA PRO A 204 8.41 -8.82 6.61
C PRO A 204 8.02 -10.27 6.32
N THR A 205 8.20 -11.15 7.31
CA THR A 205 7.90 -12.58 7.21
C THR A 205 6.54 -12.95 7.81
N ALA A 206 5.89 -12.01 8.49
CA ALA A 206 4.62 -12.22 9.17
C ALA A 206 3.72 -10.99 9.02
N GLN A 207 2.41 -11.23 9.08
CA GLN A 207 1.39 -10.20 9.07
C GLN A 207 0.74 -10.06 10.45
N GLU A 208 0.49 -8.82 10.84
CA GLU A 208 -0.29 -8.45 12.01
C GLU A 208 -1.58 -7.79 11.54
N LEU A 209 -2.70 -8.21 12.14
CA LEU A 209 -4.03 -7.78 11.73
C LEU A 209 -4.77 -7.10 12.87
N TYR A 210 -5.08 -5.83 12.66
CA TYR A 210 -5.79 -4.96 13.59
C TYR A 210 -7.18 -4.65 13.05
N LEU A 211 -8.10 -5.61 13.20
CA LEU A 211 -9.52 -5.42 12.91
C LEU A 211 -10.19 -4.61 14.02
N SER A 212 -11.13 -3.73 13.65
CA SER A 212 -11.95 -3.01 14.62
C SER A 212 -12.70 -4.00 15.53
N LYS A 213 -12.70 -3.70 16.83
CA LYS A 213 -13.26 -4.57 17.88
C LYS A 213 -14.11 -3.81 18.89
N ASN A 214 -13.75 -2.56 19.19
CA ASN A 214 -14.40 -1.77 20.21
C ASN A 214 -14.60 -0.32 19.73
N PRO A 215 -15.69 -0.03 19.00
CA PRO A 215 -15.93 1.30 18.41
C PRO A 215 -15.90 2.45 19.42
N ASN A 216 -16.35 2.22 20.66
CA ASN A 216 -16.39 3.25 21.70
C ASN A 216 -14.98 3.64 22.18
N GLU A 217 -14.10 2.66 22.36
CA GLU A 217 -12.71 2.89 22.75
C GLU A 217 -11.89 3.47 21.59
N GLU A 218 -12.13 2.96 20.37
CA GLU A 218 -11.53 3.50 19.15
C GLU A 218 -11.88 4.98 18.94
N GLU A 219 -13.15 5.36 19.15
CA GLU A 219 -13.59 6.76 19.04
C GLU A 219 -12.99 7.64 20.15
N LYS A 220 -12.88 7.12 21.38
CA LYS A 220 -12.18 7.80 22.47
C LYS A 220 -10.72 8.07 22.11
N ASN A 221 -10.00 7.07 21.58
CA ASN A 221 -8.62 7.21 21.14
C ASN A 221 -8.51 8.22 20.00
N ALA A 222 -9.44 8.19 19.05
CA ALA A 222 -9.48 9.15 17.96
C ALA A 222 -9.66 10.60 18.45
N GLY A 223 -10.54 10.82 19.44
CA GLY A 223 -10.73 12.13 20.06
C GLY A 223 -9.48 12.64 20.80
N ILE A 224 -8.68 11.76 21.40
CA ILE A 224 -7.39 12.13 22.01
C ILE A 224 -6.42 12.66 20.92
N ILE A 225 -6.33 11.97 19.78
CA ILE A 225 -5.47 12.41 18.68
C ILE A 225 -5.95 13.72 18.06
N GLU A 226 -7.26 13.90 17.89
CA GLU A 226 -7.82 15.17 17.43
C GLU A 226 -7.47 16.33 18.37
N ASN A 227 -7.61 16.13 19.68
CA ASN A 227 -7.20 17.10 20.69
C ASN A 227 -5.69 17.39 20.65
N ALA A 228 -4.87 16.36 20.44
CA ALA A 228 -3.42 16.51 20.30
C ALA A 228 -3.09 17.44 19.11
N TYR A 229 -3.73 17.24 17.97
CA TYR A 229 -3.50 18.06 16.79
C TYR A 229 -4.03 19.48 16.93
N ASN A 230 -5.19 19.66 17.56
CA ASN A 230 -5.70 20.99 17.90
C ASN A 230 -4.72 21.75 18.82
N ALA A 231 -4.11 21.06 19.79
CA ALA A 231 -3.07 21.65 20.64
C ALA A 231 -1.82 22.03 19.84
N LEU A 232 -1.35 21.16 18.93
CA LEU A 232 -0.21 21.44 18.06
C LEU A 232 -0.45 22.67 17.16
N LEU A 233 -1.61 22.72 16.50
CA LEU A 233 -2.02 23.82 15.62
C LEU A 233 -2.23 25.13 16.38
N GLY A 234 -2.77 25.06 17.61
CA GLY A 234 -2.90 26.19 18.53
C GLY A 234 -1.59 26.64 19.18
N ARG A 235 -0.46 25.99 18.86
CA ARG A 235 0.86 26.20 19.49
C ARG A 235 0.86 25.95 21.00
N HIS A 236 -0.06 25.15 21.50
CA HIS A 236 -0.11 24.65 22.88
C HIS A 236 0.80 23.43 23.02
N ILE A 237 2.10 23.64 22.82
CA ILE A 237 3.10 22.55 22.69
C ILE A 237 3.13 21.65 23.92
N ASP A 238 3.02 22.21 25.12
CA ASP A 238 2.99 21.42 26.35
C ASP A 238 1.79 20.45 26.38
N GLN A 239 0.60 20.93 26.01
CA GLN A 239 -0.62 20.12 25.96
C GLN A 239 -0.53 18.98 24.93
N PHE A 240 0.09 19.24 23.77
CA PHE A 240 0.34 18.21 22.77
C PHE A 240 1.22 17.08 23.33
N PHE A 241 2.30 17.43 24.03
CA PHE A 241 3.22 16.44 24.59
C PHE A 241 2.68 15.75 25.86
N ASP A 242 1.78 16.37 26.60
CA ASP A 242 1.10 15.72 27.75
C ASP A 242 0.25 14.51 27.34
N MET A 243 -0.12 14.41 26.06
CA MET A 243 -0.84 13.26 25.49
C MET A 243 0.08 12.11 25.08
N MET A 244 1.40 12.28 25.15
CA MET A 244 2.38 11.24 24.85
C MET A 244 2.87 10.55 26.12
N SER A 245 3.24 9.27 26.04
CA SER A 245 3.96 8.60 27.12
C SER A 245 5.39 9.16 27.25
N ASP A 246 5.99 9.00 28.43
CA ASP A 246 7.35 9.47 28.67
C ASP A 246 8.39 8.79 27.76
N ASP A 247 8.14 7.53 27.41
CA ASP A 247 8.96 6.65 26.59
C ASP A 247 8.51 6.56 25.12
N VAL A 248 7.68 7.51 24.65
CA VAL A 248 7.14 7.50 23.29
C VAL A 248 8.21 7.30 22.23
N GLU A 249 7.93 6.44 21.25
CA GLU A 249 8.79 6.23 20.08
C GLU A 249 8.17 6.89 18.84
N ASP A 250 8.88 7.83 18.23
CA ASP A 250 8.48 8.46 16.97
C ASP A 250 9.41 8.01 15.84
N ILE A 251 8.86 7.21 14.91
CA ILE A 251 9.57 6.65 13.76
C ILE A 251 9.10 7.39 12.51
N ASN A 252 10.00 8.11 11.85
CA ASN A 252 9.72 8.82 10.61
C ASN A 252 10.51 8.23 9.44
N TYR A 253 9.82 7.63 8.47
CA TYR A 253 10.45 7.01 7.30
C TYR A 253 10.94 8.04 6.27
N GLY A 254 10.29 9.21 6.15
CA GLY A 254 10.68 10.25 5.19
C GLY A 254 12.05 10.87 5.50
N TYR A 255 12.35 11.10 6.78
CA TYR A 255 13.68 11.57 7.21
C TYR A 255 14.59 10.46 7.73
N SER A 256 14.07 9.24 7.90
CA SER A 256 14.77 8.10 8.50
C SER A 256 15.29 8.40 9.91
N ILE A 257 14.41 8.96 10.75
CA ILE A 257 14.71 9.37 12.12
C ILE A 257 13.83 8.59 13.08
N ASN A 258 14.44 8.12 14.16
CA ASN A 258 13.74 7.56 15.30
C ASN A 258 14.04 8.43 16.52
N ILE A 259 13.01 9.05 17.10
CA ILE A 259 13.11 9.86 18.31
C ILE A 259 12.46 9.09 19.44
N LYS A 260 13.24 8.78 20.48
CA LYS A 260 12.74 8.12 21.68
C LYS A 260 12.64 9.13 22.81
N GLY A 261 11.54 9.06 23.53
CA GLY A 261 11.29 9.90 24.69
C GLY A 261 10.49 11.16 24.35
N ARG A 262 9.64 11.55 25.29
CA ARG A 262 8.76 12.72 25.17
C ARG A 262 9.54 14.03 25.11
N ALA A 263 10.63 14.14 25.87
CA ALA A 263 11.44 15.36 25.94
C ALA A 263 12.17 15.62 24.60
N GLU A 264 12.75 14.57 24.01
CA GLU A 264 13.45 14.61 22.74
C GLU A 264 12.47 14.94 21.60
N ASN A 265 11.28 14.33 21.61
CA ASN A 265 10.21 14.64 20.68
C ASN A 265 9.79 16.11 20.79
N LYS A 266 9.63 16.63 22.00
CA LYS A 266 9.30 18.05 22.24
C LYS A 266 10.34 19.00 21.67
N ASN A 267 11.62 18.73 21.90
CA ASN A 267 12.71 19.52 21.35
C ASN A 267 12.71 19.51 19.81
N ALA A 268 12.48 18.35 19.20
CA ALA A 268 12.43 18.22 17.73
C ALA A 268 11.28 19.02 17.11
N TYR A 269 10.07 18.95 17.68
CA TYR A 269 8.93 19.74 17.21
C TYR A 269 9.15 21.25 17.39
N GLN A 270 9.72 21.68 18.52
CA GLN A 270 10.07 23.09 18.73
C GLN A 270 11.07 23.60 17.69
N LEU A 271 12.07 22.78 17.32
CA LEU A 271 13.00 23.10 16.24
C LEU A 271 12.29 23.21 14.88
N SER A 272 11.37 22.29 14.57
CA SER A 272 10.61 22.31 13.32
C SER A 272 9.83 23.61 13.11
N PHE A 273 9.30 24.24 14.16
CA PHE A 273 8.63 25.55 14.05
C PHE A 273 9.58 26.71 13.75
N GLN A 274 10.88 26.59 14.08
CA GLN A 274 11.89 27.56 13.70
C GLN A 274 12.33 27.35 12.26
N VAL A 275 12.40 26.09 11.82
CA VAL A 275 12.72 25.69 10.45
C VAL A 275 11.63 26.15 9.48
N PHE A 276 10.36 25.93 9.82
CA PHE A 276 9.19 26.29 9.00
C PHE A 276 8.29 27.27 9.77
N PRO A 277 8.65 28.56 9.85
CA PRO A 277 7.88 29.53 10.65
C PRO A 277 6.48 29.83 10.08
N ASP A 278 6.28 29.59 8.78
CA ASP A 278 5.02 29.70 8.05
C ASP A 278 4.32 28.35 7.85
N PHE A 279 4.70 27.33 8.64
CA PHE A 279 4.11 26.01 8.62
C PHE A 279 2.58 26.06 8.73
N LYS A 280 1.91 25.39 7.80
CA LYS A 280 0.48 25.10 7.84
C LYS A 280 0.28 23.61 7.66
N VAL A 281 -0.68 23.05 8.38
CA VAL A 281 -1.07 21.65 8.22
C VAL A 281 -2.58 21.52 8.32
N GLU A 282 -3.14 20.75 7.39
CA GLU A 282 -4.50 20.26 7.41
C GLU A 282 -4.46 18.78 7.73
N GLN A 283 -5.26 18.36 8.71
CA GLN A 283 -5.23 17.01 9.25
C GLN A 283 -6.60 16.36 9.08
N HIS A 284 -6.61 15.14 8.58
CA HIS A 284 -7.83 14.34 8.45
C HIS A 284 -7.65 12.97 9.10
N ARG A 285 -8.56 12.64 10.01
CA ARG A 285 -8.70 11.26 10.49
C ARG A 285 -9.13 10.36 9.33
N ILE A 286 -8.46 9.21 9.20
CA ILE A 286 -8.87 8.14 8.29
C ILE A 286 -9.73 7.15 9.07
N MET A 287 -9.16 6.57 10.13
CA MET A 287 -9.82 5.53 10.93
C MET A 287 -9.18 5.37 12.30
N ALA A 288 -9.89 4.69 13.20
CA ALA A 288 -9.33 4.09 14.40
C ALA A 288 -9.72 2.62 14.44
N SER A 289 -8.79 1.75 14.85
CA SER A 289 -8.99 0.31 14.95
C SER A 289 -8.15 -0.25 16.10
N GLN A 290 -8.79 -0.94 17.05
CA GLN A 290 -8.16 -1.34 18.31
C GLN A 290 -7.50 -0.14 19.01
N ASP A 291 -6.22 -0.26 19.35
CA ASP A 291 -5.39 0.77 19.98
C ASP A 291 -4.74 1.73 18.97
N PHE A 292 -5.08 1.66 17.68
CA PHE A 292 -4.48 2.50 16.64
C PHE A 292 -5.41 3.60 16.15
N VAL A 293 -4.83 4.77 15.90
CA VAL A 293 -5.49 5.90 15.23
C VAL A 293 -4.65 6.32 14.05
N ILE A 294 -5.27 6.42 12.89
CA ILE A 294 -4.58 6.70 11.63
C ILE A 294 -5.14 7.99 11.03
N THR A 295 -4.23 8.88 10.66
CA THR A 295 -4.55 10.20 10.13
C THR A 295 -3.69 10.49 8.91
N ARG A 296 -4.25 11.15 7.91
CA ARG A 296 -3.48 11.79 6.84
C ARG A 296 -3.36 13.28 7.12
N TYR A 297 -2.37 13.91 6.52
CA TYR A 297 -2.21 15.34 6.56
C TYR A 297 -1.66 15.88 5.25
N HIS A 298 -2.00 17.14 4.98
CA HIS A 298 -1.41 17.99 3.97
C HIS A 298 -0.72 19.14 4.67
N ALA A 299 0.50 19.47 4.27
CA ALA A 299 1.26 20.53 4.90
C ALA A 299 2.01 21.39 3.89
N THR A 300 2.21 22.65 4.25
CA THR A 300 3.04 23.59 3.51
C THR A 300 3.99 24.34 4.45
N GLY A 301 5.13 24.77 3.91
CA GLY A 301 6.08 25.58 4.68
C GLY A 301 7.29 25.98 3.86
N THR A 302 7.91 27.10 4.26
CA THR A 302 9.15 27.61 3.69
C THR A 302 10.29 27.36 4.67
N GLN A 303 11.27 26.54 4.27
CA GLN A 303 12.44 26.28 5.11
C GLN A 303 13.29 27.55 5.27
N LYS A 304 13.46 28.03 6.50
CA LYS A 304 14.28 29.21 6.85
C LYS A 304 15.48 28.89 7.74
N ALA A 305 15.57 27.67 8.26
CA ALA A 305 16.72 27.18 9.02
C ALA A 305 17.13 25.78 8.56
N PRO A 306 18.38 25.35 8.80
CA PRO A 306 18.80 23.97 8.51
C PRO A 306 17.94 22.97 9.28
N PHE A 307 17.67 21.82 8.67
CA PHE A 307 16.86 20.76 9.29
C PHE A 307 17.46 19.39 8.97
N HIS A 308 18.02 18.72 9.98
CA HIS A 308 18.76 17.48 9.80
C HIS A 308 19.83 17.60 8.69
N SER A 309 19.80 16.70 7.70
CA SER A 309 20.69 16.69 6.54
C SER A 309 20.29 17.71 5.45
N LEU A 310 19.22 18.48 5.65
CA LEU A 310 18.73 19.47 4.69
C LEU A 310 19.30 20.86 5.00
N PRO A 311 20.21 21.40 4.16
CA PRO A 311 20.57 22.80 4.22
C PRO A 311 19.39 23.66 3.79
N VAL A 312 19.40 24.93 4.17
CA VAL A 312 18.41 25.90 3.68
C VAL A 312 18.53 26.01 2.15
N PRO A 313 17.42 25.89 1.40
CA PRO A 313 17.41 26.10 -0.04
C PRO A 313 18.02 27.47 -0.42
N LYS A 314 18.80 27.52 -1.50
CA LYS A 314 19.43 28.77 -1.99
C LYS A 314 18.42 29.88 -2.30
N LYS A 315 17.20 29.48 -2.69
CA LYS A 315 16.07 30.37 -2.93
C LYS A 315 14.94 29.98 -1.97
N PRO A 316 14.28 30.95 -1.30
CA PRO A 316 13.08 30.66 -0.53
C PRO A 316 12.06 29.92 -1.40
N THR A 317 11.75 28.68 -1.02
CA THR A 317 10.88 27.79 -1.79
C THR A 317 9.81 27.28 -0.84
N LEU A 318 8.55 27.54 -1.17
CA LEU A 318 7.42 26.91 -0.48
C LEU A 318 7.43 25.43 -0.88
N VAL A 319 7.53 24.54 0.10
CA VAL A 319 7.40 23.11 -0.09
C VAL A 319 6.02 22.70 0.38
N GLU A 320 5.40 21.81 -0.37
CA GLU A 320 4.13 21.15 -0.07
C GLU A 320 4.39 19.66 0.06
N TRP A 321 3.82 19.04 1.08
CA TRP A 321 3.96 17.60 1.31
C TRP A 321 2.72 17.03 1.98
N GLU A 322 2.47 15.77 1.68
CA GLU A 322 1.42 14.99 2.31
C GLU A 322 2.03 13.77 3.00
N GLY A 323 1.36 13.32 4.04
CA GLY A 323 1.77 12.13 4.75
C GLY A 323 0.68 11.48 5.55
N ILE A 324 1.02 10.34 6.13
CA ILE A 324 0.16 9.57 7.02
C ILE A 324 0.90 9.30 8.33
N ASN A 325 0.18 9.45 9.43
CA ASN A 325 0.63 9.10 10.77
C ASN A 325 -0.22 7.95 11.30
N ILE A 326 0.45 6.94 11.84
CA ILE A 326 -0.15 5.81 12.55
C ILE A 326 0.26 5.96 14.01
N PHE A 327 -0.72 6.19 14.89
CA PHE A 327 -0.51 6.31 16.33
C PHE A 327 -0.91 5.02 17.01
N GLN A 328 -0.05 4.52 17.89
CA GLN A 328 -0.40 3.47 18.83
C GLN A 328 -0.69 4.09 20.20
N MET A 329 -1.84 3.72 20.76
CA MET A 329 -2.35 4.23 22.02
C MET A 329 -2.17 3.20 23.13
N LYS A 330 -1.97 3.67 24.35
CA LYS A 330 -2.05 2.84 25.55
C LYS A 330 -2.43 3.71 26.73
N ASP A 331 -3.43 3.28 27.50
CA ASP A 331 -3.88 3.98 28.71
C ASP A 331 -4.19 5.47 28.47
N GLY A 332 -4.75 5.79 27.29
CA GLY A 332 -5.09 7.17 26.88
C GLY A 332 -3.89 8.03 26.49
N ARG A 333 -2.71 7.45 26.26
CA ARG A 333 -1.50 8.15 25.78
C ARG A 333 -0.98 7.57 24.48
N ILE A 334 -0.31 8.40 23.69
CA ILE A 334 0.45 7.99 22.51
C ILE A 334 1.75 7.35 22.98
N ILE A 335 1.91 6.05 22.72
CA ILE A 335 3.17 5.33 23.03
C ILE A 335 4.08 5.20 21.82
N ARG A 336 3.52 5.31 20.61
CA ARG A 336 4.31 5.23 19.37
C ARG A 336 3.64 5.97 18.23
N ARG A 337 4.46 6.53 17.34
CA ARG A 337 4.04 7.06 16.03
C ARG A 337 4.90 6.45 14.93
N TRP A 338 4.28 6.05 13.83
CA TRP A 338 4.95 5.86 12.54
C TRP A 338 4.48 6.94 11.56
N ALA A 339 5.41 7.68 10.97
CA ALA A 339 5.15 8.70 9.95
C ALA A 339 5.72 8.28 8.61
N TYR A 340 4.88 8.39 7.59
CA TYR A 340 5.24 8.19 6.19
C TYR A 340 4.90 9.44 5.41
N MET A 341 5.86 9.94 4.66
CA MET A 341 5.70 11.05 3.74
C MET A 341 6.82 10.98 2.71
N ASP A 342 6.62 11.65 1.58
CA ASP A 342 7.68 11.80 0.59
C ASP A 342 8.57 12.99 0.93
N ALA A 343 9.81 12.73 1.34
CA ALA A 343 10.77 13.79 1.65
C ALA A 343 11.51 14.30 0.39
N TYR A 344 11.31 13.68 -0.76
CA TYR A 344 12.00 14.04 -2.01
C TYR A 344 11.84 15.52 -2.42
N PRO A 345 10.66 16.16 -2.30
CA PRO A 345 10.51 17.58 -2.63
C PRO A 345 11.46 18.50 -1.84
N PHE A 346 11.75 18.18 -0.58
CA PHE A 346 12.69 18.96 0.25
C PHE A 346 14.11 18.88 -0.28
N TYR A 347 14.59 17.66 -0.58
CA TYR A 347 15.94 17.46 -1.13
C TYR A 347 16.10 18.08 -2.51
N LYS A 348 15.04 18.04 -3.33
CA LYS A 348 15.01 18.71 -4.64
C LYS A 348 15.09 20.23 -4.48
N ALA A 349 14.29 20.83 -3.59
CA ALA A 349 14.32 22.26 -3.32
C ALA A 349 15.68 22.74 -2.77
N ALA A 350 16.34 21.92 -1.95
CA ALA A 350 17.68 22.19 -1.44
C ALA A 350 18.80 22.02 -2.50
N GLY A 351 18.47 21.50 -3.70
CA GLY A 351 19.45 21.23 -4.75
C GLY A 351 20.39 20.06 -4.44
N LEU A 352 19.94 19.11 -3.63
CA LEU A 352 20.73 17.93 -3.21
C LEU A 352 20.50 16.70 -4.09
N VAL A 353 19.50 16.74 -4.96
CA VAL A 353 19.25 15.72 -5.99
C VAL A 353 20.11 16.03 -7.20
N LYS A 354 20.99 15.10 -7.59
CA LYS A 354 21.81 15.23 -8.80
C LYS A 354 20.89 15.23 -10.03
N PRO A 355 21.03 16.19 -10.95
CA PRO A 355 20.27 16.16 -12.19
C PRO A 355 20.63 14.92 -12.99
N THR A 356 19.65 14.30 -13.63
CA THR A 356 19.88 13.10 -14.44
C THR A 356 20.43 13.45 -15.81
N THR A 357 21.11 12.49 -16.46
CA THR A 357 21.56 12.63 -17.85
C THR A 357 20.40 12.98 -18.79
N SER A 358 19.19 12.48 -18.52
CA SER A 358 17.97 12.79 -19.29
C SER A 358 17.53 14.25 -19.13
N GLU A 359 17.66 14.85 -17.94
CA GLU A 359 17.38 16.27 -17.69
C GLU A 359 18.50 17.20 -18.19
N VAL A 360 19.74 16.69 -18.21
CA VAL A 360 20.93 17.42 -18.67
C VAL A 360 21.02 17.43 -20.20
N LEU A 361 20.57 16.39 -20.90
CA LEU A 361 20.59 16.29 -22.36
C LEU A 361 19.88 17.48 -23.06
N PRO A 362 18.65 17.87 -22.68
CA PRO A 362 17.97 19.07 -23.19
C PRO A 362 18.69 20.38 -22.86
N LEU A 363 19.45 20.43 -21.76
CA LEU A 363 20.22 21.62 -21.34
C LEU A 363 21.56 21.74 -22.07
N ILE A 364 22.17 20.61 -22.44
CA ILE A 364 23.41 20.55 -23.25
C ILE A 364 23.09 20.78 -24.73
N VAL A 365 21.96 20.26 -25.22
CA VAL A 365 21.50 20.49 -26.59
C VAL A 365 20.83 21.86 -26.65
N LYS A 366 21.61 22.92 -26.89
CA LYS A 366 21.02 24.24 -27.14
C LYS A 366 20.05 24.17 -28.33
N PRO A 367 18.92 24.91 -28.32
CA PRO A 367 17.93 24.91 -29.41
C PRO A 367 18.54 25.19 -30.79
N GLU A 368 19.61 25.99 -30.83
CA GLU A 368 20.37 26.31 -32.04
C GLU A 368 21.12 25.12 -32.70
N PHE A 369 21.24 23.97 -32.02
CA PHE A 369 21.87 22.75 -32.55
C PHE A 369 20.85 21.67 -32.98
N LEU A 370 19.55 21.90 -32.79
CA LEU A 370 18.49 21.06 -33.35
C LEU A 370 18.20 21.54 -34.79
N LYS A 371 18.95 21.03 -35.76
CA LYS A 371 18.54 21.16 -37.17
C LYS A 371 17.27 20.32 -37.41
N PRO A 372 16.31 20.79 -38.22
CA PRO A 372 15.00 20.14 -38.41
C PRO A 372 15.08 18.69 -38.92
N GLU A 373 16.20 18.31 -39.53
CA GLU A 373 16.41 17.01 -40.18
C GLU A 373 16.63 15.82 -39.24
N HIS A 374 16.85 16.03 -37.92
CA HIS A 374 17.08 14.93 -36.97
C HIS A 374 15.88 14.64 -36.03
N ALA A 375 14.81 15.42 -36.09
CA ALA A 375 13.62 15.25 -35.23
C ALA A 375 12.69 14.08 -35.66
N SER A 376 12.88 13.50 -36.85
CA SER A 376 11.97 12.49 -37.41
C SER A 376 12.16 11.07 -36.86
N ARG A 377 13.21 10.79 -36.06
CA ARG A 377 13.45 9.43 -35.54
C ARG A 377 12.86 9.14 -34.16
N LEU A 378 12.28 10.11 -33.47
CA LEU A 378 11.67 9.92 -32.14
C LEU A 378 10.14 9.69 -32.18
N SER A 379 9.48 9.84 -33.34
CA SER A 379 8.02 9.74 -33.46
C SER A 379 7.48 8.50 -34.20
N ASP A 380 8.34 7.65 -34.76
CA ASP A 380 7.90 6.63 -35.74
C ASP A 380 7.52 5.26 -35.16
N ASN A 381 7.56 5.06 -33.84
CA ASN A 381 7.14 3.79 -33.24
C ASN A 381 5.63 3.66 -32.96
N ASN A 382 4.80 4.67 -33.31
CA ASN A 382 3.37 4.66 -32.97
C ASN A 382 2.40 4.72 -34.17
N LYS A 383 2.78 4.16 -35.33
CA LYS A 383 1.83 3.95 -36.44
C LYS A 383 2.02 2.61 -37.13
N ARG A 384 1.53 1.53 -36.51
CA ARG A 384 0.98 0.40 -37.27
C ARG A 384 -0.54 0.39 -37.12
N LYS A 385 -1.23 0.71 -38.22
CA LYS A 385 -2.64 0.36 -38.45
C LYS A 385 -2.73 -0.59 -39.66
N PRO A 386 -3.81 -1.38 -39.78
CA PRO A 386 -3.79 -2.74 -40.28
C PRO A 386 -3.95 -2.83 -41.80
N ALA A 387 -3.57 -4.00 -42.33
CA ALA A 387 -3.66 -4.37 -43.74
C ALA A 387 -5.09 -4.22 -44.30
N ALA A 388 -5.19 -3.65 -45.50
CA ALA A 388 -6.39 -3.67 -46.33
C ALA A 388 -6.06 -4.18 -47.75
N THR A 389 -6.95 -5.04 -48.22
CA THR A 389 -7.02 -5.85 -49.44
C THR A 389 -6.86 -5.05 -50.75
N PRO A 390 -6.26 -5.61 -51.83
CA PRO A 390 -6.04 -4.87 -53.07
C PRO A 390 -7.32 -4.75 -53.93
N LYS A 391 -7.62 -3.53 -54.40
CA LYS A 391 -8.66 -3.27 -55.42
C LYS A 391 -8.13 -3.55 -56.83
N ALA A 392 -8.96 -4.25 -57.60
CA ALA A 392 -8.81 -4.49 -59.03
C ALA A 392 -8.85 -3.19 -59.86
N LYS A 393 -8.07 -3.17 -60.94
CA LYS A 393 -8.01 -2.09 -61.93
C LYS A 393 -9.25 -2.08 -62.83
N GLU A 394 -9.70 -0.87 -63.15
CA GLU A 394 -10.68 -0.54 -64.18
C GLU A 394 -10.29 -1.07 -65.57
N THR A 395 -11.30 -1.44 -66.36
CA THR A 395 -11.24 -1.40 -67.83
C THR A 395 -12.31 -0.47 -68.36
N LYS A 396 -11.86 0.53 -69.12
CA LYS A 396 -12.64 1.44 -69.98
C LYS A 396 -13.50 0.66 -70.99
N LYS A 397 -14.79 0.97 -71.09
CA LYS A 397 -15.41 1.64 -72.26
C LYS A 397 -16.86 1.98 -71.96
#